data_AF-X1H932-F1
#
_entry.id   AF-X1H932-F1
#
_cell.length_a   1.000
_cell.length_b   1.000
_cell.length_c   1.000
_cell.angle_alpha   90.00
_cell.angle_beta   90.00
_cell.angle_gamma   90.00
#
_symmetry.space_group_name_H-M   'P 1'
#
loop_
_entity.id
_entity.type
_entity.pdbx_description
1 polymer ?
#
loop_
_entity_poly.entity_id
_entity_poly.type
_entity_poly.pdbx_seq_one_letter_code
_entity_poly.pdbx_strand_id
1 'polypeptide(L)'
;EVVKRAVNNGLLAVWSQPIISSDGELLGTIANYSNKLGEPSADNLMVLEWSARIAAIAIERKQAEEALRQSEEQYRNLFENANDLIQAVKPDGHFLYVNTAWRKALGYS
;
A
#
# COMPACT_ATOMS: atom_id res chain seq x y z
N GLU A 1 2.26 -22.25 -22.80
CA GLU A 1 3.22 -21.34 -23.47
C GLU A 1 4.36 -20.88 -22.57
N VAL A 2 4.07 -20.35 -21.37
CA VAL A 2 5.06 -19.79 -20.44
C VAL A 2 6.16 -20.78 -20.04
N VAL A 3 5.81 -22.03 -19.70
CA VAL A 3 6.81 -23.06 -19.32
C VAL A 3 7.78 -23.39 -20.47
N LYS A 4 7.27 -23.55 -21.70
CA LYS A 4 8.13 -23.76 -22.88
C LYS A 4 9.04 -22.56 -23.13
N ARG A 5 8.54 -21.34 -22.94
CA ARG A 5 9.34 -20.12 -23.07
C ARG A 5 10.41 -20.03 -21.98
N ALA A 6 10.11 -20.40 -20.75
CA ALA A 6 11.07 -20.45 -19.65
C ALA A 6 12.20 -21.45 -19.92
N VAL A 7 11.85 -22.67 -20.33
CA VAL A 7 12.83 -23.72 -20.68
C VAL A 7 13.70 -23.29 -21.88
N ASN A 8 13.10 -22.68 -22.91
CA ASN A 8 13.87 -22.17 -24.06
C ASN A 8 14.83 -21.03 -23.70
N ASN A 9 14.58 -20.32 -22.59
CA ASN A 9 15.49 -19.30 -22.06
C ASN A 9 16.45 -19.86 -20.99
N GLY A 10 16.58 -21.19 -20.89
CA GLY A 10 17.50 -21.85 -19.98
C GLY A 10 17.07 -21.81 -18.51
N LEU A 11 15.81 -21.47 -18.20
CA LEU A 11 15.27 -21.60 -16.85
C LEU A 11 14.84 -23.04 -16.63
N LEU A 12 15.43 -23.69 -15.63
CA LEU A 12 15.28 -25.12 -15.36
C LEU A 12 14.59 -25.40 -14.02
N ALA A 13 14.56 -24.44 -13.10
CA ALA A 13 13.85 -24.56 -11.84
C ALA A 13 13.19 -23.24 -11.44
N VAL A 14 12.09 -23.35 -10.70
CA VAL A 14 11.39 -22.21 -10.09
C VAL A 14 10.99 -22.56 -8.67
N TRP A 15 11.21 -21.64 -7.74
CA TRP A 15 10.72 -21.75 -6.38
C TRP A 15 10.00 -20.47 -6.02
N SER A 16 8.80 -20.62 -5.48
CA SER A 16 7.99 -19.51 -5.04
C SER A 16 7.79 -19.57 -3.53
N GLN A 17 7.67 -18.39 -2.94
CA GLN A 17 7.19 -18.23 -1.59
C GLN A 17 6.01 -17.27 -1.60
N PRO A 18 5.01 -17.51 -0.74
CA PRO A 18 3.94 -16.56 -0.54
C PRO A 18 4.47 -15.35 0.22
N ILE A 19 3.97 -14.17 -0.14
CA ILE A 19 4.11 -12.96 0.64
C ILE A 19 2.86 -12.90 1.50
N ILE A 20 3.02 -13.11 2.81
CA ILE A 20 1.92 -13.13 3.77
C ILE A 20 2.05 -11.89 4.66
N SER A 21 0.96 -11.16 4.84
CA SER A 21 0.89 -10.01 5.75
C SER A 21 1.00 -10.45 7.21
N SER A 22 1.15 -9.47 8.11
CA SER A 22 1.20 -9.70 9.55
C SER A 22 -0.09 -10.31 10.14
N ASP A 23 -1.23 -10.13 9.48
CA ASP A 23 -2.55 -10.68 9.85
C ASP A 23 -2.90 -12.00 9.13
N GLY A 24 -1.99 -12.52 8.30
CA GLY A 24 -2.13 -13.83 7.65
C GLY A 24 -2.78 -13.81 6.26
N GLU A 25 -3.06 -12.64 5.70
CA GLU A 25 -3.56 -12.51 4.33
C GLU A 25 -2.47 -12.75 3.28
N LEU A 26 -2.86 -13.37 2.15
CA LEU A 26 -1.98 -13.56 1.00
C LEU A 26 -1.89 -12.28 0.19
N LEU A 27 -0.75 -11.59 0.28
CA LEU A 27 -0.47 -10.37 -0.48
C LEU A 27 0.06 -10.64 -1.89
N GLY A 28 0.61 -11.84 -2.12
CA GLY A 28 1.12 -12.25 -3.42
C GLY A 28 2.15 -13.35 -3.33
N THR A 29 2.99 -13.45 -4.36
CA THR A 29 4.09 -14.42 -4.37
C THR A 29 5.36 -13.79 -4.93
N ILE A 30 6.48 -14.17 -4.35
CA ILE A 30 7.80 -13.97 -4.92
C ILE A 30 8.29 -15.30 -5.49
N ALA A 31 8.84 -15.29 -6.69
CA ALA A 31 9.38 -16.47 -7.34
C ALA A 31 10.80 -16.23 -7.82
N ASN A 32 11.70 -17.15 -7.50
CA ASN A 32 13.06 -17.18 -8.02
C ASN A 32 13.16 -18.25 -9.11
N TYR A 33 13.75 -17.87 -10.24
CA TYR A 33 13.98 -18.74 -11.38
C TYR A 33 15.47 -19.04 -11.48
N SER A 34 15.81 -20.30 -11.65
CA SER A 34 17.19 -20.78 -11.74
C SER A 34 17.44 -21.45 -13.07
N ASN A 35 18.65 -21.26 -13.60
CA ASN A 35 19.15 -21.98 -14.77
C ASN A 35 19.86 -23.29 -14.43
N LYS A 36 19.85 -23.69 -13.16
CA LYS A 36 20.36 -24.97 -12.66
C LYS A 36 19.19 -25.79 -12.12
N LEU A 37 19.14 -27.06 -12.51
CA LEU A 37 18.28 -28.06 -11.87
C LEU A 37 18.76 -28.32 -10.44
N GLY A 38 17.82 -28.59 -9.55
CA GLY A 38 18.12 -28.94 -8.16
C GLY A 38 17.09 -28.38 -7.19
N GLU A 39 17.34 -28.58 -5.90
CA GLU A 39 16.65 -27.89 -4.82
C GLU A 39 17.39 -26.59 -4.48
N PRO A 40 16.69 -25.57 -3.92
CA PRO A 40 17.36 -24.33 -3.52
C PRO A 40 18.31 -24.61 -2.36
N SER A 41 19.48 -23.96 -2.37
CA SER A 41 20.39 -24.03 -1.21
C SER A 41 19.74 -23.36 0.02
N ALA A 42 20.29 -23.64 1.21
CA ALA A 42 19.88 -22.96 2.43
C ALA A 42 19.96 -21.42 2.29
N ASP A 43 21.01 -20.90 1.64
CA ASP A 43 21.16 -19.47 1.37
C ASP A 43 20.05 -18.94 0.44
N ASN A 44 19.65 -19.72 -0.58
CA ASN A 44 18.56 -19.34 -1.48
C ASN A 44 17.22 -19.30 -0.74
N LEU A 45 16.95 -20.28 0.12
CA LEU A 45 15.74 -20.32 0.95
C LEU A 45 15.70 -19.14 1.92
N MET A 46 16.82 -18.83 2.56
CA MET A 46 16.95 -17.70 3.46
C MET A 46 16.66 -16.38 2.73
N VAL A 47 17.29 -16.14 1.58
CA VAL A 47 17.07 -14.91 0.81
C VAL A 47 15.62 -14.80 0.36
N LEU A 48 15.00 -15.89 -0.10
CA LEU A 48 13.59 -15.89 -0.48
C LEU A 48 12.69 -15.53 0.71
N GLU A 49 12.93 -16.12 1.88
CA GLU A 49 12.11 -15.89 3.08
C GLU A 49 12.21 -14.44 3.55
N TRP A 50 13.43 -13.92 3.65
CA TRP A 50 13.65 -12.52 4.02
C TRP A 50 13.05 -11.56 3.00
N SER A 51 13.18 -11.88 1.71
CA SER A 51 12.60 -11.05 0.64
C SER A 51 11.08 -11.02 0.72
N ALA A 52 10.44 -12.16 0.99
CA ALA A 52 8.99 -12.24 1.18
C ALA A 52 8.53 -11.43 2.40
N ARG A 53 9.26 -11.52 3.53
CA ARG A 53 8.95 -10.75 4.74
C ARG A 53 9.11 -9.24 4.54
N ILE A 54 10.19 -8.80 3.89
CA ILE A 54 10.40 -7.37 3.60
C ILE A 54 9.34 -6.87 2.62
N ALA A 55 8.98 -7.66 1.61
CA ALA A 55 7.92 -7.32 0.67
C ALA A 55 6.57 -7.17 1.39
N ALA A 56 6.24 -8.07 2.33
CA ALA A 56 5.02 -7.97 3.14
C ALA A 56 4.96 -6.63 3.89
N ILE A 57 6.02 -6.30 4.65
CA ILE A 57 6.12 -5.03 5.40
C ILE A 57 5.93 -3.83 4.47
N ALA A 58 6.59 -3.83 3.30
CA ALA A 58 6.50 -2.72 2.36
C ALA A 58 5.10 -2.58 1.73
N ILE A 59 4.46 -3.70 1.39
CA ILE A 59 3.11 -3.73 0.83
C ILE A 59 2.09 -3.26 1.86
N GLU A 60 2.13 -3.81 3.09
CA GLU A 60 1.23 -3.43 4.19
C GLU A 60 1.35 -1.93 4.50
N ARG A 61 2.58 -1.43 4.62
CA ARG A 61 2.81 -0.01 4.88
C ARG A 61 2.20 0.87 3.78
N LYS A 62 2.42 0.52 2.51
CA LYS A 62 1.88 1.29 1.38
C LYS A 62 0.35 1.26 1.35
N GLN A 63 -0.26 0.12 1.65
CA GLN A 63 -1.72 -0.01 1.73
C GLN A 63 -2.30 0.83 2.87
N ALA A 64 -1.66 0.84 4.04
CA ALA A 64 -2.08 1.65 5.18
C ALA A 64 -1.94 3.16 4.88
N GLU A 65 -0.83 3.59 4.28
CA GLU A 65 -0.62 4.98 3.86
C GLU A 65 -1.69 5.42 2.84
N GLU A 66 -2.01 4.58 1.86
CA GLU A 66 -3.01 4.88 0.85
C GLU A 66 -4.43 4.91 1.43
N ALA A 67 -4.77 3.97 2.32
CA ALA A 67 -6.06 3.97 3.01
C ALA A 67 -6.24 5.24 3.87
N LEU A 68 -5.19 5.66 4.58
CA LEU A 68 -5.20 6.91 5.34
C LEU A 68 -5.41 8.11 4.41
N ARG A 69 -4.63 8.20 3.32
CA ARG A 69 -4.75 9.28 2.32
C ARG A 69 -6.16 9.36 1.75
N GLN A 70 -6.74 8.22 1.37
CA GLN A 70 -8.11 8.16 0.84
C GLN A 70 -9.14 8.60 1.89
N SER A 71 -8.99 8.18 3.14
CA SER A 71 -9.87 8.61 4.23
C SER A 71 -9.78 10.12 4.48
N GLU A 72 -8.57 10.68 4.48
CA GLU A 72 -8.35 12.13 4.65
C GLU A 72 -8.94 12.93 3.48
N GLU A 73 -8.79 12.45 2.25
CA GLU A 73 -9.39 13.07 1.06
C GLU A 73 -10.92 13.00 1.10
N GLN A 74 -11.49 11.86 1.49
CA GLN A 74 -12.94 11.73 1.67
C GLN A 74 -13.44 12.68 2.77
N TYR A 75 -12.79 12.74 3.93
CA TYR A 75 -13.15 13.67 4.99
C TYR A 75 -13.07 15.12 4.53
N ARG A 76 -11.97 15.51 3.87
CA ARG A 76 -11.79 16.85 3.32
C ARG A 76 -12.88 17.19 2.31
N ASN A 77 -13.22 16.26 1.41
CA ASN A 77 -14.27 16.46 0.43
C ASN A 77 -15.64 16.62 1.11
N LEU A 78 -15.97 15.81 2.11
CA LEU A 78 -17.22 15.94 2.86
C LEU A 78 -17.28 17.29 3.60
N PHE A 79 -16.19 17.68 4.27
CA PHE A 79 -16.09 18.95 4.98
C PHE A 79 -16.25 20.15 4.04
N GLU A 80 -15.52 20.18 2.93
CA GLU A 80 -15.52 21.30 1.98
C GLU A 80 -16.83 21.41 1.19
N ASN A 81 -17.49 20.29 0.87
CA ASN A 81 -18.74 20.28 0.11
C ASN A 81 -20.00 20.30 0.98
N ALA A 82 -19.88 20.30 2.31
CA ALA A 82 -21.02 20.47 3.20
C ALA A 82 -21.68 21.84 2.98
N ASN A 83 -23.01 21.87 2.93
CA ASN A 83 -23.77 23.12 2.82
C ASN A 83 -23.78 23.93 4.13
N ASP A 84 -23.60 23.25 5.25
CA ASP A 84 -23.54 23.90 6.56
C ASP A 84 -22.23 24.69 6.72
N LEU A 85 -22.32 25.79 7.45
CA LEU A 85 -21.15 26.60 7.81
C LEU A 85 -20.40 25.86 8.92
N ILE A 86 -19.28 25.21 8.56
CA ILE A 86 -18.46 24.47 9.51
C ILE A 86 -17.23 25.31 9.86
N GLN A 87 -17.01 25.50 11.16
CA GLN A 87 -15.85 26.19 11.71
C GLN A 87 -15.33 25.45 12.95
N ALA A 88 -14.02 25.48 13.14
CA ALA A 88 -13.40 25.17 14.42
C ALA A 88 -12.60 26.39 14.90
N VAL A 89 -12.72 26.71 16.17
CA VAL A 89 -12.05 27.83 16.81
C VAL A 89 -11.24 27.35 18.00
N LYS A 90 -10.08 27.98 18.23
CA LYS A 90 -9.31 27.83 19.46
C LYS A 90 -10.06 28.48 20.63
N PRO A 91 -9.68 28.16 21.88
CA PRO A 91 -10.25 28.82 23.06
C PRO A 91 -10.07 30.34 23.09
N ASP A 92 -9.05 30.88 22.39
CA ASP A 92 -8.79 32.32 22.26
C ASP A 92 -9.63 33.01 21.16
N GLY A 93 -10.50 32.26 20.47
CA GLY A 93 -11.38 32.75 19.41
C GLY A 93 -10.76 32.75 18.01
N HIS A 94 -9.49 32.38 17.84
CA HIS A 94 -8.88 32.28 16.52
C HIS A 94 -9.36 31.02 15.78
N PHE A 95 -9.70 31.17 14.48
CA PHE A 95 -10.09 30.04 13.64
C PHE A 95 -8.93 29.04 13.47
N LEU A 96 -9.24 27.76 13.62
CA LEU A 96 -8.38 26.64 13.22
C LEU A 96 -8.62 26.28 11.76
N TYR A 97 -9.88 26.18 11.36
CA TYR A 97 -10.31 25.92 9.99
C TYR A 97 -11.76 26.34 9.78
N VAL A 98 -12.10 26.61 8.53
CA VAL A 98 -13.46 26.91 8.04
C VAL A 98 -13.65 26.23 6.68
N ASN A 99 -14.86 25.75 6.39
CA ASN A 99 -15.13 25.11 5.09
C ASN A 99 -15.46 26.13 3.98
N THR A 100 -15.61 25.64 2.76
CA THR A 100 -15.97 26.46 1.60
C THR A 100 -17.32 27.16 1.77
N ALA A 101 -18.34 26.52 2.37
CA ALA A 101 -19.64 27.15 2.61
C ALA A 101 -19.52 28.36 3.55
N TRP A 102 -18.77 28.23 4.65
CA TRP A 102 -18.47 29.32 5.58
C TRP A 102 -17.81 30.51 4.86
N ARG A 103 -16.76 30.24 4.08
CA ARG A 103 -16.04 31.26 3.30
C ARG A 103 -16.97 32.01 2.35
N LYS A 104 -17.72 31.27 1.54
CA LYS A 104 -18.67 31.84 0.57
C LYS A 104 -19.77 32.66 1.23
N ALA A 105 -20.38 32.14 2.31
CA ALA A 105 -21.50 32.77 2.98
C ALA A 105 -21.10 34.09 3.66
N LEU A 106 -19.88 34.18 4.18
CA LEU A 106 -19.38 35.36 4.90
C LEU A 106 -18.49 36.27 4.03
N GLY A 107 -18.33 35.96 2.74
CA GLY A 107 -17.61 36.81 1.79
C GLY A 107 -16.08 36.72 1.85
N TYR A 108 -15.54 35.62 2.39
CA TYR A 108 -14.10 35.33 2.41
C TYR A 108 -13.75 34.35 1.28
N SER A 109 -12.61 34.56 0.62
CA SER A 109 -12.07 33.68 -0.44
C SER A 109 -10.89 32.85 0.07
#